data_AF-A0A3Q7I3A3-F1
#
_entry.id   AF-A0A3Q7I3A3-F1
#
_cell.length_a   1.000
_cell.length_b   1.000
_cell.length_c   1.000
_cell.angle_alpha   90.00
_cell.angle_beta   90.00
_cell.angle_gamma   90.00
#
_symmetry.space_group_name_H-M   'P 1'
#
loop_
_entity.id
_entity.type
_entity.pdbx_description
1 polymer ?
#
loop_
_entity_poly.entity_id
_entity_poly.type
_entity_poly.pdbx_seq_one_letter_code
_entity_poly.pdbx_strand_id
1 'polypeptide(L)'
;MTTRSQTKSLKPKTLFVSHHPTLVSSVIASEPKTQVQAASSPEWLCAMEADYQAFRRNCTWTLVPCPPNANVVGCKWVYRIKRRADGSIERYKARLVAKVTKGWALKQLDVNNAFLNGDLTEVVYMSQPP
;
A
#
# COMPACT_ATOMS: atom_id res chain seq x y z
N MET A 1 14.35 -11.57 17.47
CA MET A 1 13.32 -11.84 16.45
C MET A 1 14.04 -12.43 15.24
N THR A 2 13.84 -13.72 14.96
CA THR A 2 14.59 -14.47 13.93
C THR A 2 13.81 -14.42 12.60
N THR A 3 14.39 -13.81 11.56
CA THR A 3 13.75 -13.73 10.24
C THR A 3 14.13 -14.94 9.39
N ARG A 4 13.12 -15.65 8.88
CA ARG A 4 13.32 -16.79 7.98
C ARG A 4 13.74 -16.27 6.60
N SER A 5 15.04 -16.41 6.32
CA SER A 5 15.65 -16.71 5.01
C SER A 5 14.72 -16.70 3.79
N GLN A 6 15.01 -15.75 2.88
CA GLN A 6 14.80 -15.75 1.42
C GLN A 6 14.17 -17.02 0.81
N THR A 7 12.95 -16.91 0.29
CA THR A 7 12.52 -17.71 -0.86
C THR A 7 12.95 -17.00 -2.14
N LYS A 8 14.09 -17.43 -2.70
CA LYS A 8 14.51 -17.11 -4.06
C LYS A 8 13.41 -17.56 -5.03
N SER A 9 12.59 -16.63 -5.54
CA SER A 9 11.64 -16.92 -6.63
C SER A 9 11.99 -16.11 -7.88
N LEU A 10 13.15 -16.40 -8.46
CA LEU A 10 13.38 -16.13 -9.87
C LEU A 10 12.84 -17.34 -10.65
N LYS A 11 11.62 -17.23 -11.19
CA LYS A 11 11.18 -18.11 -12.29
C LYS A 11 11.16 -17.28 -13.57
N PRO A 12 11.86 -17.68 -14.65
CA PRO A 12 11.68 -17.07 -15.96
C PRO A 12 10.24 -17.34 -16.44
N LYS A 13 9.54 -16.32 -16.95
CA LYS A 13 8.19 -16.48 -17.49
C LYS A 13 8.26 -16.93 -18.95
N THR A 14 7.80 -18.15 -19.23
CA THR A 14 7.55 -18.64 -20.59
C THR A 14 6.32 -17.92 -21.16
N LEU A 15 6.50 -17.26 -22.31
CA LEU A 15 5.43 -16.52 -23.00
C LEU A 15 4.61 -17.50 -23.84
N PHE A 16 3.31 -17.62 -23.55
CA PHE A 16 2.33 -18.13 -24.50
C PHE A 16 1.55 -16.93 -25.04
N VAL A 17 1.67 -16.69 -26.35
CA VAL A 17 0.90 -15.67 -27.07
C VAL A 17 -0.45 -16.28 -27.42
N SER A 18 -1.52 -15.89 -26.73
CA SER A 18 -2.89 -16.15 -27.16
C SER A 18 -3.46 -14.89 -27.80
N HIS A 19 -3.78 -14.94 -29.09
CA HIS A 19 -4.50 -13.90 -29.79
C HIS A 19 -5.97 -13.92 -29.35
N HIS A 20 -6.35 -13.08 -28.39
CA HIS A 20 -7.76 -12.73 -28.18
C HIS A 20 -7.93 -11.21 -28.36
N PRO A 21 -8.92 -10.75 -29.16
CA PRO A 21 -9.16 -9.33 -29.36
C PRO A 21 -9.76 -8.74 -28.07
N THR A 22 -9.01 -7.91 -27.36
CA THR A 22 -9.53 -7.17 -26.19
C THR A 22 -10.04 -5.80 -26.63
N LEU A 23 -11.33 -5.58 -26.43
CA LEU A 23 -12.01 -4.29 -26.55
C LEU A 23 -11.23 -3.21 -25.78
N VAL A 24 -10.77 -2.20 -26.51
CA VAL A 24 -10.04 -1.05 -26.00
C VAL A 24 -11.01 -0.17 -25.21
N SER A 25 -11.24 -0.49 -23.94
CA SER A 25 -11.81 0.47 -22.99
C SER A 25 -10.70 1.42 -22.56
N SER A 26 -10.27 2.31 -23.46
CA SER A 26 -9.28 3.35 -23.15
C SER A 26 -9.96 4.59 -22.59
N VAL A 27 -10.62 4.44 -21.44
CA VAL A 27 -10.49 5.52 -20.44
C VAL A 27 -9.10 5.28 -19.85
N ILE A 28 -8.15 6.19 -20.09
CA ILE A 28 -6.83 6.09 -19.47
C ILE A 28 -7.06 6.18 -17.96
N ALA A 29 -7.15 5.03 -17.28
CA ALA A 29 -7.38 4.99 -15.84
C ALA A 29 -6.25 5.77 -15.16
N SER A 30 -6.62 6.78 -14.38
CA SER A 30 -5.69 7.64 -13.68
C SER A 30 -5.66 7.32 -12.20
N GLU A 31 -4.56 7.68 -11.56
CA GLU A 31 -4.39 7.48 -10.12
C GLU A 31 -5.20 8.54 -9.38
N PRO A 32 -6.08 8.15 -8.44
CA PRO A 32 -6.87 9.10 -7.67
C PRO A 32 -5.94 9.92 -6.78
N LYS A 33 -6.28 11.19 -6.61
CA LYS A 33 -5.50 12.11 -5.76
C LYS A 33 -6.06 12.16 -4.33
N THR A 34 -7.32 11.77 -4.17
CA THR A 34 -8.03 11.81 -2.89
C THR A 34 -8.67 10.46 -2.61
N GLN A 35 -8.89 10.19 -1.33
CA GLN A 35 -9.62 9.00 -0.91
C GLN A 35 -11.05 8.98 -1.44
N VAL A 36 -11.72 10.13 -1.49
CA VAL A 36 -13.08 10.23 -2.03
C VAL A 36 -13.14 9.76 -3.49
N GLN A 37 -12.16 10.18 -4.32
CA GLN A 37 -12.06 9.71 -5.71
C GLN A 37 -11.80 8.21 -5.80
N ALA A 38 -10.92 7.69 -4.95
CA ALA A 38 -10.60 6.27 -4.91
C ALA A 38 -11.80 5.42 -4.47
N ALA A 39 -12.54 5.87 -3.45
CA ALA A 39 -13.70 5.17 -2.90
C ALA A 39 -14.86 5.05 -3.90
N SER A 40 -14.86 5.82 -4.98
CA SER A 40 -15.85 5.70 -6.07
C SER A 40 -15.57 4.54 -7.03
N SER A 41 -14.42 3.85 -6.94
CA SER A 41 -14.10 2.68 -7.77
C SER A 41 -13.94 1.42 -6.92
N PRO A 42 -14.62 0.31 -7.28
CA PRO A 42 -14.51 -0.96 -6.56
C PRO A 42 -13.08 -1.50 -6.49
N GLU A 43 -12.29 -1.33 -7.55
CA GLU A 43 -10.92 -1.83 -7.62
C GLU A 43 -10.00 -1.13 -6.63
N TRP A 44 -10.18 0.17 -6.44
CA TRP A 44 -9.45 0.93 -5.42
C TRP A 44 -9.92 0.59 -4.01
N LEU A 45 -11.22 0.41 -3.77
CA LEU A 45 -11.74 -0.06 -2.48
C LEU A 45 -11.17 -1.43 -2.11
N CYS A 46 -11.16 -2.39 -3.04
CA CYS A 46 -10.55 -3.69 -2.82
C CYS A 46 -9.06 -3.56 -2.48
N ALA A 47 -8.33 -2.67 -3.15
CA ALA A 47 -6.91 -2.45 -2.88
C ALA A 47 -6.67 -1.81 -1.50
N MET A 48 -7.52 -0.87 -1.07
CA MET A 48 -7.45 -0.25 0.26
C MET A 48 -7.74 -1.28 1.35
N GLU A 49 -8.80 -2.07 1.19
CA GLU A 49 -9.19 -3.10 2.14
C GLU A 49 -8.11 -4.18 2.26
N ALA A 50 -7.52 -4.60 1.13
CA ALA A 50 -6.45 -5.59 1.15
C ALA A 50 -5.22 -5.12 1.95
N ASP A 51 -4.84 -3.84 1.83
CA ASP A 51 -3.74 -3.25 2.60
C ASP A 51 -4.13 -3.11 4.07
N TYR A 52 -5.35 -2.63 4.37
CA TYR A 52 -5.88 -2.55 5.74
C TYR A 52 -5.87 -3.91 6.46
N GLN A 53 -6.36 -4.95 5.80
CA GLN A 53 -6.39 -6.31 6.33
C GLN A 53 -4.98 -6.91 6.47
N ALA A 54 -4.00 -6.47 5.68
CA ALA A 54 -2.62 -6.90 5.88
C ALA A 54 -2.06 -6.40 7.21
N PHE A 55 -2.34 -5.15 7.61
CA PHE A 55 -1.97 -4.64 8.95
C PHE A 55 -2.55 -5.50 10.06
N ARG A 56 -3.85 -5.83 9.95
CA ARG A 56 -4.55 -6.64 10.96
C ARG A 56 -3.97 -8.04 11.08
N ARG A 57 -3.70 -8.70 9.94
CA ARG A 57 -3.15 -10.07 9.90
C ARG A 57 -1.70 -10.14 10.40
N ASN A 58 -0.92 -9.10 10.16
CA ASN A 58 0.48 -9.07 10.59
C ASN A 58 0.63 -8.78 12.09
N CYS A 59 -0.46 -8.46 12.80
CA CYS A 59 -0.46 -8.08 14.22
C CYS A 59 0.57 -6.99 14.55
N THR A 60 0.90 -6.14 13.57
CA THR A 60 1.91 -5.09 13.72
C THR A 60 1.33 -3.83 14.34
N TRP A 61 0.00 -3.75 14.47
CA TRP A 61 -0.74 -2.57 14.92
C TRP A 61 -1.85 -2.98 15.87
N THR A 62 -2.00 -2.24 16.97
CA THR A 62 -3.10 -2.40 17.92
C THR A 62 -3.91 -1.12 17.94
N LEU A 63 -5.23 -1.24 17.74
CA LEU A 63 -6.13 -0.10 17.91
C LEU A 63 -6.22 0.23 19.39
N VAL A 64 -5.88 1.47 19.75
CA VAL A 64 -5.88 1.97 21.13
C VAL A 64 -6.64 3.29 21.20
N PRO A 65 -7.25 3.63 22.36
CA PRO A 65 -7.72 4.99 22.61
C PRO A 65 -6.58 6.00 22.40
N CYS A 66 -6.91 7.20 21.93
CA CYS A 66 -5.94 8.28 21.77
C CYS A 66 -5.27 8.57 23.13
N PRO A 67 -3.96 8.29 23.30
CA PRO A 67 -3.31 8.51 24.57
C PRO A 67 -3.13 10.01 24.84
N PRO A 68 -3.33 10.48 26.08
CA PRO A 68 -3.07 11.87 26.42
C PRO A 68 -1.59 12.19 26.20
N ASN A 69 -1.31 13.34 25.59
CA ASN A 69 0.04 13.85 25.29
C ASN A 69 0.89 12.99 24.34
N ALA A 70 0.30 12.04 23.62
CA ALA A 70 1.01 11.30 22.58
C ALA A 70 1.18 12.11 21.29
N ASN A 71 2.34 11.95 20.64
CA ASN A 71 2.55 12.45 19.28
C ASN A 71 1.79 11.56 18.29
N VAL A 72 0.55 11.92 17.97
CA VAL A 72 -0.25 11.22 16.96
C VAL A 72 0.12 11.72 15.57
N VAL A 73 0.66 10.85 14.72
CA VAL A 73 0.91 11.17 13.31
C VAL A 73 -0.35 10.97 12.49
N GLY A 74 -0.57 11.85 11.52
CA GLY A 74 -1.64 11.64 10.55
C GLY A 74 -1.35 10.45 9.65
N CYS A 75 -2.32 10.02 8.85
CA CYS A 75 -2.10 9.06 7.77
C CYS A 75 -2.71 9.56 6.45
N LYS A 76 -2.34 8.92 5.35
CA LYS A 76 -2.96 9.12 4.03
C LYS A 76 -2.85 7.85 3.19
N TRP A 77 -3.73 7.74 2.21
CA TRP A 77 -3.62 6.72 1.18
C TRP A 77 -2.71 7.18 0.03
N VAL A 78 -1.89 6.26 -0.47
CA VAL A 78 -1.10 6.43 -1.70
C VAL A 78 -1.56 5.41 -2.72
N TYR A 79 -1.94 5.90 -3.90
CA TYR A 79 -2.51 5.10 -4.97
C TYR A 79 -1.53 4.94 -6.13
N ARG A 80 -1.43 3.73 -6.68
CA ARG A 80 -0.61 3.42 -7.86
C ARG A 80 -1.30 2.39 -8.74
N ILE A 81 -1.30 2.63 -10.05
CA ILE A 81 -1.69 1.63 -11.03
C ILE A 81 -0.43 0.91 -11.48
N LYS A 82 -0.42 -0.42 -11.35
CA LYS A 82 0.61 -1.26 -11.96
C LYS A 82 0.13 -1.70 -13.34
N ARG A 83 0.93 -1.42 -14.35
CA ARG A 83 0.64 -1.72 -15.75
C ARG A 83 1.58 -2.80 -16.27
N ARG A 84 1.09 -3.63 -17.19
CA ARG A 84 1.89 -4.56 -17.97
C ARG A 84 2.64 -3.82 -19.07
N ALA A 85 3.56 -4.52 -19.74
CA ALA A 85 4.32 -3.98 -20.87
C ALA A 85 3.42 -3.53 -22.04
N ASP A 86 2.27 -4.18 -22.22
CA ASP A 86 1.25 -3.81 -23.21
C ASP A 86 0.38 -2.60 -22.79
N GLY A 87 0.65 -2.00 -21.63
CA GLY A 87 -0.09 -0.85 -21.08
C GLY A 87 -1.38 -1.20 -20.33
N SER A 88 -1.84 -2.45 -20.40
CA SER A 88 -3.02 -2.92 -19.66
C SER A 88 -2.78 -2.88 -18.16
N ILE A 89 -3.86 -2.74 -17.39
CA ILE A 89 -3.77 -2.68 -15.93
C ILE A 89 -3.50 -4.09 -15.39
N GLU A 90 -2.37 -4.25 -14.73
CA GLU A 90 -2.03 -5.47 -14.00
C GLU A 90 -2.73 -5.48 -12.63
N ARG A 91 -2.68 -4.37 -11.90
CA ARG A 91 -3.19 -4.28 -10.53
C ARG A 91 -3.38 -2.83 -10.06
N TYR A 92 -4.42 -2.61 -9.26
CA TYR A 92 -4.61 -1.42 -8.44
C TYR A 92 -3.92 -1.60 -7.08
N LYS A 93 -3.15 -0.61 -6.65
CA LYS A 93 -2.38 -0.67 -5.40
C LYS A 93 -2.65 0.56 -4.56
N ALA A 94 -3.28 0.38 -3.41
CA ALA A 94 -3.42 1.39 -2.38
C ALA A 94 -2.48 1.05 -1.21
N ARG A 95 -1.95 2.08 -0.56
CA ARG A 95 -1.12 1.93 0.65
C ARG A 95 -1.47 2.97 1.69
N LEU A 96 -1.71 2.54 2.91
CA LEU A 96 -1.83 3.45 4.05
C LEU A 96 -0.43 3.83 4.54
N VAL A 97 -0.13 5.12 4.55
CA VAL A 97 1.18 5.64 4.97
C VAL A 97 1.02 6.72 6.03
N ALA A 98 2.00 6.81 6.94
CA ALA A 98 2.08 7.92 7.88
C ALA A 98 2.32 9.25 7.14
N LYS A 99 1.54 10.27 7.51
CA LYS A 99 1.67 11.65 7.03
C LYS A 99 2.51 12.42 8.05
N VAL A 100 3.81 12.42 7.85
CA VAL A 100 4.73 13.18 8.69
C VAL A 100 4.81 14.61 8.17
N THR A 101 4.36 15.59 8.96
CA THR A 101 4.34 17.01 8.60
C THR A 101 5.47 17.83 9.23
N LYS A 102 6.25 17.26 10.16
CA LYS A 102 7.25 17.99 10.95
C LYS A 102 8.69 17.75 10.49
N GLY A 103 9.08 18.14 9.26
CA GLY A 103 10.51 18.24 8.85
C GLY A 103 11.43 17.02 9.08
N TRP A 104 10.90 15.86 9.50
CA TRP A 104 11.67 14.66 9.78
C TRP A 104 12.16 14.07 8.47
N ALA A 105 13.40 13.59 8.45
CA ALA A 105 13.92 12.82 7.33
C ALA A 105 13.02 11.59 7.13
N LEU A 106 12.24 11.61 6.04
CA LEU A 106 11.26 10.56 5.74
C LEU A 106 11.99 9.25 5.41
N LYS A 107 11.91 8.27 6.31
CA LYS A 107 12.13 6.86 5.97
C LYS A 107 10.78 6.25 5.60
N GLN A 108 10.59 5.93 4.32
CA GLN A 108 9.34 5.37 3.82
C GLN A 108 9.04 4.03 4.50
N LEU A 109 7.91 3.93 5.22
CA LEU A 109 7.40 2.70 5.79
C LEU A 109 6.38 2.07 4.83
N ASP A 110 6.66 0.85 4.40
CA ASP A 110 5.83 0.02 3.51
C ASP A 110 5.46 -1.24 4.29
N VAL A 111 4.35 -1.30 5.00
CA VAL A 111 4.14 -2.40 5.97
C VAL A 111 3.95 -3.80 5.31
N ASN A 112 3.86 -3.83 3.97
CA ASN A 112 3.85 -5.06 3.19
C ASN A 112 5.24 -5.52 2.68
N ASN A 113 6.26 -4.64 2.64
CA ASN A 113 7.60 -4.95 2.10
C ASN A 113 8.75 -4.06 2.64
N ALA A 114 8.50 -3.15 3.57
CA ALA A 114 9.51 -2.35 4.23
C ALA A 114 10.13 -3.22 5.30
N PHE A 115 11.31 -3.68 4.94
CA PHE A 115 12.42 -3.65 5.86
C PHE A 115 12.44 -2.25 6.50
N LEU A 116 12.08 -2.17 7.77
CA LEU A 116 12.52 -1.07 8.60
C LEU A 116 14.05 -1.02 8.46
N ASN A 117 14.60 0.05 7.89
CA ASN A 117 16.05 0.26 7.84
C ASN A 117 16.55 0.72 9.25
N GLY A 118 16.28 -0.10 10.27
CA GLY A 118 16.58 0.13 11.69
C GLY A 118 15.39 -0.14 12.62
N ASP A 119 15.66 -0.53 13.86
CA ASP A 119 14.62 -0.71 14.88
C ASP A 119 13.93 0.63 15.21
N LEU A 120 12.61 0.59 15.41
CA LEU A 120 11.87 1.74 15.93
C LEU A 120 12.02 1.77 17.45
N THR A 121 12.73 2.76 17.98
CA THR A 121 12.98 2.92 19.42
C THR A 121 11.80 3.54 20.17
N GLU A 122 10.81 4.09 19.45
CA GLU A 122 9.69 4.85 20.00
C GLU A 122 8.34 4.25 19.57
N VAL A 123 7.35 4.30 20.46
CA VAL A 123 5.97 3.96 20.12
C VAL A 123 5.38 5.10 19.31
N VAL A 124 5.05 4.84 18.04
CA VAL A 124 4.40 5.81 17.16
C VAL A 124 2.90 5.54 17.15
N TYR A 125 2.12 6.56 17.49
CA TYR A 125 0.66 6.53 17.37
C TYR A 125 0.27 7.18 16.05
N MET A 126 -0.67 6.58 15.32
CA MET A 126 -1.18 7.14 14.07
C MET A 126 -2.70 7.25 14.13
N SER A 127 -3.25 8.31 13.53
CA SER A 127 -4.69 8.46 13.38
C SER A 127 -5.27 7.37 12.48
N GLN A 128 -6.48 6.90 12.77
CA GLN A 128 -7.21 6.04 11.83
C GLN A 128 -7.41 6.78 10.49
N PRO A 129 -7.37 6.07 9.34
CA PRO A 129 -7.74 6.66 8.06
C PRO A 129 -9.17 7.20 8.11
N PRO A 130 -9.46 8.33 7.44
CA PRO A 130 -10.77 8.95 7.43
C PRO A 130 -11.81 8.15 6.64
#